data_AF-A0A6J4UUL6-F1
#
_entry.id   AF-A0A6J4UUL6-F1
#
_cell.length_a   1.000
_cell.length_b   1.000
_cell.length_c   1.000
_cell.angle_alpha   90.00
_cell.angle_beta   90.00
_cell.angle_gamma   90.00
#
_symmetry.space_group_name_H-M   'P 1'
#
loop_
_entity.id
_entity.type
_entity.pdbx_description
1 polymer ?
#
loop_
_entity_poly.entity_id
_entity_poly.type
_entity_poly.pdbx_seq_one_letter_code
_entity_poly.pdbx_strand_id
1 'polypeptide(L)'
;MDDHGNGRERAAAGAALPETPHELPIDRAKVDALLERVRGGERIDLLDELLAAVDWRAGFGGEGGAPLDLDGVARLSAYYRQKFADVGAVFLAELLSTEFMTEQRARGDVVFSD
;
A
#
# COMPACT_ATOMS: atom_id res chain seq x y z
N MET A 1 18.97 -49.80 -2.55
CA MET A 1 19.32 -48.83 -1.50
C MET A 1 20.06 -47.75 -2.24
N ASP A 2 19.24 -46.84 -2.76
CA ASP A 2 19.54 -46.05 -3.94
C ASP A 2 20.26 -44.75 -3.59
N ASP A 3 20.90 -44.27 -4.63
CA ASP A 3 22.09 -43.44 -4.68
C ASP A 3 21.76 -41.96 -4.94
N HIS A 4 22.68 -41.11 -4.49
CA HIS A 4 22.97 -39.71 -4.87
C HIS A 4 21.85 -38.67 -5.10
N GLY A 5 21.81 -37.68 -4.19
CA GLY A 5 22.41 -36.36 -4.43
C GLY A 5 21.95 -35.48 -5.61
N ASN A 6 21.29 -34.38 -5.23
CA ASN A 6 21.41 -33.01 -5.79
C ASN A 6 20.70 -32.63 -7.11
N GLY A 7 19.98 -31.50 -7.04
CA GLY A 7 19.93 -30.55 -8.16
C GLY A 7 18.54 -30.17 -8.66
N ARG A 8 18.17 -28.91 -8.37
CA ARG A 8 17.12 -28.04 -8.94
C ARG A 8 16.04 -27.73 -7.91
N GLU A 9 16.10 -26.58 -7.22
CA GLU A 9 15.93 -25.26 -7.86
C GLU A 9 14.99 -25.37 -9.07
N ARG A 10 13.76 -25.77 -8.79
CA ARG A 10 12.63 -25.28 -9.55
C ARG A 10 11.88 -24.32 -8.66
N ALA A 11 12.19 -23.05 -8.88
CA ALA A 11 11.35 -21.92 -8.56
C ALA A 11 9.88 -22.34 -8.46
N ALA A 12 9.31 -22.26 -7.27
CA ALA A 12 7.87 -22.08 -7.15
C ALA A 12 7.57 -20.64 -7.62
N ALA A 13 7.63 -20.47 -8.93
CA ALA A 13 6.98 -19.38 -9.64
C ALA A 13 5.50 -19.45 -9.26
N GLY A 14 5.03 -18.43 -8.53
CA GLY A 14 3.66 -18.39 -8.03
C GLY A 14 3.55 -18.65 -6.53
N ALA A 15 4.42 -18.06 -5.70
CA ALA A 15 4.00 -17.72 -4.34
C ALA A 15 2.67 -16.97 -4.48
N ALA A 16 1.58 -17.64 -4.11
CA ALA A 16 0.23 -17.15 -4.31
C ALA A 16 0.19 -15.71 -3.82
N LEU A 17 -0.03 -14.77 -4.74
CA LEU A 17 -0.13 -13.37 -4.38
C LEU A 17 -1.24 -13.29 -3.32
N PRO A 18 -0.97 -12.67 -2.16
CA PRO A 18 -1.91 -12.72 -1.06
C PRO A 18 -3.26 -12.16 -1.52
N GLU A 19 -4.35 -12.79 -1.06
CA GLU A 19 -5.68 -12.26 -1.33
C GLU A 19 -5.70 -10.78 -0.97
N THR A 20 -6.19 -9.97 -1.91
CA THR A 20 -6.27 -8.52 -1.70
C THR A 20 -7.17 -8.32 -0.48
N PRO A 21 -6.70 -7.66 0.59
CA PRO A 21 -7.60 -7.27 1.66
C PRO A 21 -8.71 -6.43 1.03
N HIS A 22 -9.93 -6.54 1.58
CA HIS A 22 -11.10 -5.88 1.03
C HIS A 22 -10.88 -4.36 0.86
N GLU A 23 -10.05 -3.80 1.74
CA GLU A 23 -9.57 -2.42 1.71
C GLU A 23 -8.06 -2.41 2.01
N LEU A 24 -7.31 -1.51 1.36
CA LEU A 24 -5.89 -1.31 1.69
C LEU A 24 -5.79 -0.51 2.98
N PRO A 25 -5.05 -0.98 3.99
CA PRO A 25 -4.87 -0.22 5.23
C PRO A 25 -4.03 1.03 4.93
N ILE A 26 -4.63 2.22 5.01
CA ILE A 26 -3.93 3.47 4.78
C ILE A 26 -3.40 4.03 6.10
N ASP A 27 -2.11 4.34 6.13
CA ASP A 27 -1.46 5.12 7.18
C ASP A 27 -1.82 6.60 6.98
N ARG A 28 -2.79 7.05 7.77
CA ARG A 28 -3.34 8.41 7.69
C ARG A 28 -2.34 9.50 8.04
N ALA A 29 -1.34 9.21 8.89
CA ALA A 29 -0.31 10.21 9.21
C ALA A 29 0.55 10.54 7.97
N LYS A 30 0.76 9.56 7.08
CA LYS A 30 1.44 9.79 5.81
C LYS A 30 0.58 10.59 4.83
N VAL A 31 -0.74 10.40 4.84
CA VAL A 31 -1.68 11.20 4.04
C VAL A 31 -1.66 12.67 4.46
N ASP A 32 -1.63 12.96 5.77
CA ASP A 32 -1.50 14.33 6.27
C ASP A 32 -0.19 14.97 5.82
N ALA A 33 0.94 14.26 5.96
CA ALA A 33 2.25 14.74 5.53
C ALA A 33 2.31 14.99 4.01
N LEU A 34 1.64 14.14 3.22
CA LEU A 34 1.49 14.31 1.77
C LEU A 34 0.75 15.60 1.44
N LEU A 35 -0.34 15.91 2.15
CA LEU A 35 -1.11 17.12 1.89
C LEU A 35 -0.35 18.39 2.23
N GLU A 36 0.41 18.40 3.32
CA GLU A 36 1.28 19.53 3.66
C GLU A 36 2.34 19.77 2.57
N ARG A 37 2.93 18.71 2.04
CA ARG A 37 3.86 18.77 0.89
C ARG A 37 3.22 19.36 -0.36
N VAL A 38 2.03 18.88 -0.73
CA VAL A 38 1.28 19.36 -1.90
C VAL A 38 0.85 20.83 -1.73
N ARG A 39 0.42 21.23 -0.51
CA ARG A 39 0.11 22.63 -0.17
C ARG A 39 1.33 23.53 -0.31
N GLY A 40 2.52 23.00 -0.03
CA GLY A 40 3.81 23.64 -0.29
C GLY A 40 4.18 23.78 -1.78
N GLY A 41 3.34 23.25 -2.69
CA GLY A 41 3.56 23.29 -4.14
C GLY A 41 4.38 22.14 -4.70
N GLU A 42 4.63 21.09 -3.91
CA GLU A 42 5.32 19.89 -4.38
C GLU A 42 4.50 19.19 -5.47
N ARG A 43 5.18 18.79 -6.56
CA ARG A 43 4.59 17.96 -7.61
C ARG A 43 4.88 16.50 -7.31
N ILE A 44 3.84 15.68 -7.32
CA ILE A 44 3.89 14.28 -6.92
C ILE A 44 3.30 13.36 -8.00
N ASP A 45 3.63 12.09 -7.92
CA ASP A 45 2.87 11.01 -8.57
C ASP A 45 1.86 10.46 -7.55
N LEU A 46 0.56 10.63 -7.82
CA LEU A 46 -0.50 10.29 -6.87
C LEU A 46 -0.57 8.79 -6.56
N LEU A 47 -0.27 7.94 -7.55
CA LEU A 47 -0.29 6.50 -7.35
C LEU A 47 0.86 6.08 -6.42
N ASP A 48 2.05 6.65 -6.64
CA ASP A 48 3.22 6.35 -5.81
C ASP A 48 3.03 6.79 -4.36
N GLU A 49 2.49 7.99 -4.16
CA GLU A 49 2.24 8.51 -2.82
C GLU A 49 1.12 7.73 -2.12
N LEU A 50 0.08 7.29 -2.84
CA LEU A 50 -0.94 6.39 -2.29
C LEU A 50 -0.31 5.07 -1.82
N LEU A 51 0.53 4.43 -2.64
CA LEU A 51 1.16 3.17 -2.29
C LEU A 51 2.18 3.30 -1.16
N ALA A 52 2.82 4.47 -1.02
CA ALA A 52 3.69 4.80 0.10
C ALA A 52 2.90 5.00 1.41
N ALA A 53 1.65 5.46 1.30
CA ALA A 53 0.74 5.62 2.42
C ALA A 53 0.14 4.28 2.91
N VAL A 54 0.21 3.18 2.16
CA VAL A 54 -0.31 1.89 2.61
C VAL A 54 0.55 1.29 3.73
N ASP A 55 -0.08 0.81 4.80
CA ASP A 55 0.54 -0.04 5.82
C ASP A 55 0.52 -1.51 5.40
N TRP A 56 1.45 -1.86 4.51
CA TRP A 56 1.58 -3.22 3.98
C TRP A 56 1.75 -4.29 5.06
N ARG A 57 2.34 -3.94 6.21
CA ARG A 57 2.58 -4.88 7.30
C ARG A 57 1.34 -5.14 8.15
N ALA A 58 0.39 -4.21 8.19
CA ALA A 58 -0.90 -4.42 8.83
C ALA A 58 -1.81 -5.34 8.01
N GLY A 59 -1.74 -5.27 6.67
CA GLY A 59 -2.60 -6.04 5.78
C GLY A 59 -2.05 -7.40 5.35
N PHE A 60 -0.73 -7.60 5.40
CA PHE A 60 -0.08 -8.77 4.82
C PHE A 60 0.97 -9.39 5.76
N GLY A 61 0.96 -10.72 5.85
CA GLY A 61 2.02 -11.52 6.46
C GLY A 61 3.01 -12.04 5.43
N GLY A 62 4.24 -12.27 5.86
CA GLY A 62 5.24 -13.07 5.14
C GLY A 62 4.94 -14.58 5.21
N GLU A 63 5.79 -15.37 4.56
CA GLU A 63 5.65 -16.83 4.54
C GLU A 63 5.67 -17.42 5.96
N GLY A 64 4.78 -18.39 6.21
CA GLY A 64 4.68 -19.05 7.52
C GLY A 64 4.17 -18.17 8.67
N GLY A 65 3.58 -17.01 8.38
CA GLY A 65 3.05 -16.09 9.39
C GLY A 65 4.09 -15.14 9.98
N ALA A 66 5.30 -15.08 9.40
CA ALA A 66 6.30 -14.09 9.76
C ALA A 66 5.84 -12.67 9.38
N PRO A 67 6.33 -11.61 10.04
CA PRO A 67 6.12 -10.24 9.56
C PRO A 67 6.69 -10.04 8.16
N LEU A 68 6.05 -9.18 7.37
CA LEU A 68 6.52 -8.85 6.03
C LEU A 68 7.85 -8.07 6.08
N ASP A 69 8.88 -8.61 5.42
CA ASP A 69 10.18 -7.98 5.28
C ASP A 69 10.18 -6.84 4.24
N LEU A 70 11.31 -6.16 4.09
CA LEU A 70 11.41 -5.01 3.18
C LEU A 70 11.24 -5.42 1.71
N ASP A 71 11.80 -6.57 1.31
CA ASP A 71 11.68 -7.09 -0.04
C ASP A 71 10.22 -7.47 -0.37
N GLY A 72 9.50 -8.05 0.59
CA GLY A 72 8.07 -8.31 0.50
C GLY A 72 7.24 -7.05 0.34
N VAL A 73 7.52 -5.99 1.12
CA VAL A 73 6.88 -4.67 0.96
C VAL A 73 7.13 -4.10 -0.43
N ALA A 74 8.38 -4.13 -0.90
CA ALA A 74 8.74 -3.61 -2.22
C ALA A 74 8.03 -4.38 -3.35
N ARG A 75 7.94 -5.71 -3.25
CA ARG A 75 7.19 -6.54 -4.21
C ARG A 75 5.70 -6.24 -4.22
N LEU A 76 5.07 -6.06 -3.05
CA LEU A 76 3.66 -5.68 -2.97
C LEU A 76 3.43 -4.30 -3.58
N SER A 77 4.26 -3.31 -3.22
CA SER A 77 4.17 -1.97 -3.80
C SER A 77 4.26 -2.00 -5.33
N ALA A 78 5.24 -2.73 -5.90
CA ALA A 78 5.38 -2.88 -7.34
C ALA A 78 4.18 -3.57 -8.00
N TYR A 79 3.66 -4.63 -7.36
CA TYR A 79 2.47 -5.34 -7.84
C TYR A 79 1.24 -4.42 -7.87
N TYR A 80 0.97 -3.69 -6.78
CA TYR A 80 -0.17 -2.79 -6.71
C TYR A 80 -0.02 -1.57 -7.62
N ARG A 81 1.21 -1.09 -7.86
CA ARG A 81 1.48 -0.08 -8.89
C ARG A 81 1.06 -0.56 -10.26
N GLN A 82 1.41 -1.79 -10.63
CA GLN A 82 0.98 -2.35 -11.91
C GLN A 82 -0.53 -2.58 -11.96
N LYS A 83 -1.11 -3.09 -10.86
CA LYS A 83 -2.55 -3.37 -10.75
C LYS A 83 -3.41 -2.11 -10.89
N PHE A 84 -2.91 -0.96 -10.44
CA PHE A 84 -3.62 0.32 -10.48
C PHE A 84 -3.08 1.29 -11.54
N ALA A 85 -2.26 0.82 -12.48
CA ALA A 85 -1.65 1.67 -13.50
C ALA A 85 -2.68 2.33 -14.44
N ASP A 86 -3.89 1.77 -14.55
CA ASP A 86 -5.01 2.27 -15.34
C ASP A 86 -6.02 3.11 -14.53
N VAL A 87 -5.79 3.26 -13.21
CA VAL A 87 -6.66 4.06 -12.35
C VAL A 87 -6.37 5.54 -12.56
N GLY A 88 -7.41 6.31 -12.89
CA GLY A 88 -7.29 7.73 -13.15
C GLY A 88 -6.93 8.54 -11.89
N ALA A 89 -6.10 9.57 -12.08
CA ALA A 89 -5.64 10.47 -11.01
C ALA A 89 -6.78 11.10 -10.19
N VAL A 90 -7.93 11.38 -10.80
CA VAL A 90 -9.10 11.95 -10.11
C VAL A 90 -9.64 10.99 -9.06
N PHE A 91 -9.78 9.71 -9.42
CA PHE A 91 -10.26 8.68 -8.49
C PHE A 91 -9.28 8.49 -7.32
N LEU A 92 -7.98 8.49 -7.59
CA LEU A 92 -6.94 8.42 -6.54
C LEU A 92 -7.02 9.62 -5.60
N ALA A 93 -7.25 10.82 -6.14
CA ALA A 93 -7.43 12.03 -5.35
C ALA A 93 -8.70 11.99 -4.48
N GLU A 94 -9.81 11.45 -4.99
CA GLU A 94 -11.04 11.25 -4.22
C GLU A 94 -10.84 10.28 -3.04
N LEU A 95 -10.12 9.18 -3.27
CA LEU A 95 -9.77 8.22 -2.23
C LEU A 95 -8.94 8.89 -1.12
N LEU A 96 -7.87 9.59 -1.49
CA LEU A 96 -7.02 10.31 -0.53
C LEU A 96 -7.77 11.41 0.21
N SER A 97 -8.67 12.12 -0.48
CA SER A 97 -9.53 13.14 0.13
C SER A 97 -10.49 12.53 1.16
N THR A 98 -10.98 11.33 0.93
CA THR A 98 -11.89 10.62 1.85
C THR A 98 -11.16 10.25 3.14
N GLU A 99 -9.96 9.70 3.02
CA GLU A 99 -9.13 9.34 4.18
C GLU A 99 -8.77 10.57 5.01
N PHE A 100 -8.40 11.67 4.36
CA PHE A 100 -8.09 12.92 5.04
C PHE A 100 -9.30 13.52 5.78
N MET A 101 -10.46 13.61 5.12
CA MET A 101 -11.68 14.15 5.73
C MET A 101 -12.15 13.31 6.91
N THR A 102 -12.00 11.99 6.82
CA THR A 102 -12.31 11.07 7.91
C THR A 102 -11.42 11.33 9.13
N GLU A 103 -10.13 11.57 8.90
CA GLU A 103 -9.17 11.85 9.97
C GLU A 103 -9.41 13.21 10.63
N GLN A 104 -9.61 14.27 9.84
CA GLN A 104 -9.92 15.59 10.41
C GLN A 104 -11.21 15.58 11.24
N ARG A 105 -12.21 14.78 10.81
CA ARG A 105 -13.42 14.55 11.59
C ARG A 105 -13.12 13.81 12.90
N ALA A 106 -12.28 12.78 12.86
CA ALA A 106 -11.91 12.00 14.05
C ALA A 106 -11.12 12.82 15.08
N ARG A 107 -10.28 13.76 14.62
CA ARG A 107 -9.52 14.68 15.48
C ARG A 107 -10.36 15.84 16.04
N GLY A 108 -11.56 16.05 15.51
CA GLY A 108 -12.43 17.16 15.91
C GLY A 108 -12.08 18.50 15.25
N ASP A 109 -11.21 18.49 14.24
CA ASP A 109 -10.75 19.69 13.52
C ASP A 109 -11.74 20.16 12.44
N VAL A 110 -12.73 19.33 12.08
CA VAL A 110 -13.86 19.74 11.22
C VAL A 110 -15.01 20.23 12.08
N VAL A 111 -15.14 21.56 12.19
CA VAL A 111 -16.35 22.21 12.67
C VAL A 111 -17.23 22.50 11.46
N PHE A 112 -18.31 21.74 11.28
CA PHE A 112 -19.36 22.14 10.34
C PHE A 112 -20.01 23.41 10.91
N SER A 113 -19.97 24.50 10.16
CA SER A 113 -20.80 25.67 10.48
C SER A 113 -22.25 25.31 10.21
N ASP A 114 -23.13 25.63 11.17
CA ASP A 114 -24.58 25.43 11.10
C ASP A 114 -25.22 26.27 9.98
#